data_AF-A0A496S308-F1
#
_entry.id   AF-A0A496S308-F1
#
_cell.length_a   1.000
_cell.length_b   1.000
_cell.length_c   1.000
_cell.angle_alpha   90.00
_cell.angle_beta   90.00
_cell.angle_gamma   90.00
#
_symmetry.space_group_name_H-M   'P 1'
#
loop_
_entity.id
_entity.type
_entity.pdbx_description
1 polymer ?
#
loop_
_entity_poly.entity_id
_entity_poly.type
_entity_poly.pdbx_seq_one_letter_code
_entity_poly.pdbx_strand_id
1 'polypeptide(L)'
;MMELNNLEIPIYEYNSDGTVKPNYVFHRPYDKVHSRCIEYPFAASKVTGQERRILDIGISKASEIWINWLDRLPCEVHGTDYDNLEYPVRKLKFTKADVRNLPYEDNYFDLITAVSVIEHIGLANPQVNSQNKPAIDIDGDLQAVAEITRILQGGETGNDFTFWY
;
A
#
# COMPACT_ATOMS: atom_id res chain seq x y z
N MET A 1 8.09 -9.71 -23.21
CA MET A 1 7.33 -10.28 -22.09
C MET A 1 8.23 -10.21 -20.87
N MET A 2 7.91 -9.38 -19.89
CA MET A 2 8.57 -9.44 -18.58
C MET A 2 8.09 -10.69 -17.86
N GLU A 3 9.01 -11.45 -17.26
CA GLU A 3 8.62 -12.45 -16.26
C GLU A 3 8.10 -11.69 -15.03
N LEU A 4 6.78 -11.75 -14.81
CA LEU A 4 6.21 -11.42 -13.51
C LEU A 4 6.73 -12.46 -12.53
N ASN A 5 7.51 -12.03 -11.52
CA ASN A 5 7.98 -12.91 -10.47
C ASN A 5 6.76 -13.55 -9.78
N ASN A 6 6.57 -14.86 -9.97
CA ASN A 6 5.59 -15.61 -9.19
C ASN A 6 6.02 -15.60 -7.72
N LEU A 7 5.14 -15.10 -6.85
CA LEU A 7 5.34 -15.08 -5.41
C LEU A 7 4.54 -16.23 -4.79
N GLU A 8 5.21 -17.30 -4.41
CA GLU A 8 4.59 -18.40 -3.66
C GLU A 8 4.73 -18.12 -2.16
N ILE A 9 3.60 -18.03 -1.46
CA ILE A 9 3.55 -17.80 -0.01
C ILE A 9 2.78 -18.95 0.65
N PRO A 10 3.37 -19.69 1.60
CA PRO A 10 2.65 -20.74 2.31
C PRO A 10 1.60 -20.15 3.26
N ILE A 11 0.41 -20.76 3.31
CA ILE A 11 -0.69 -20.36 4.21
C ILE A 11 -0.29 -20.55 5.69
N TYR A 12 0.56 -21.53 5.99
CA TYR A 12 1.13 -21.75 7.30
C TYR A 12 2.51 -22.40 7.19
N GLU A 13 3.31 -22.24 8.24
CA GLU A 13 4.58 -22.92 8.46
C GLU A 13 4.46 -23.83 9.70
N TYR A 14 5.52 -24.58 10.02
CA TYR A 14 5.64 -25.31 11.27
C TYR A 14 6.75 -24.71 12.12
N ASN A 15 6.52 -24.59 13.43
CA ASN A 15 7.56 -24.31 14.41
C ASN A 15 8.46 -25.55 14.59
N SER A 16 9.62 -25.37 15.22
CA SER A 16 10.56 -26.46 15.51
C SER A 16 9.98 -27.57 16.41
N ASP A 17 8.94 -27.26 17.19
CA ASP A 17 8.20 -28.20 18.03
C ASP A 17 7.02 -28.90 17.30
N GLY A 18 6.86 -28.65 16.00
CA GLY A 18 5.78 -29.22 15.18
C GLY A 18 4.43 -28.50 15.30
N THR A 19 4.34 -27.44 16.11
CA THR A 19 3.11 -26.62 16.17
C THR A 19 2.95 -25.78 14.91
N VAL A 20 1.71 -25.47 14.54
CA VAL A 20 1.41 -24.64 13.36
C VAL A 20 1.78 -23.19 13.66
N LYS A 21 2.61 -22.61 12.80
CA LYS A 21 2.92 -21.18 12.76
C LYS A 21 2.07 -20.55 11.64
N PRO A 22 0.94 -19.90 11.97
CA PRO A 22 0.10 -19.31 10.93
C PRO A 22 0.88 -18.19 10.22
N ASN A 23 0.71 -18.10 8.90
CA ASN A 23 1.26 -16.97 8.18
C ASN A 23 0.33 -15.77 8.38
N TYR A 24 0.88 -14.70 8.96
CA TYR A 24 0.11 -13.51 9.32
C TYR A 24 -0.44 -12.72 8.13
N VAL A 25 0.01 -13.02 6.90
CA VAL A 25 -0.64 -12.55 5.67
C VAL A 25 -2.06 -13.11 5.53
N PHE A 26 -2.27 -14.35 5.98
CA PHE A 26 -3.54 -15.07 5.87
C PHE A 26 -4.32 -15.15 7.18
N HIS A 27 -3.70 -14.93 8.33
CA HIS A 27 -4.33 -15.18 9.62
C HIS A 27 -3.96 -14.12 10.67
N ARG A 28 -4.91 -13.65 11.47
CA ARG A 28 -4.65 -12.95 12.74
C ARG A 28 -5.20 -13.78 13.91
N PRO A 29 -4.77 -13.54 15.16
CA PRO A 29 -5.25 -14.28 16.33
C PRO A 29 -6.78 -14.32 16.47
N TYR A 30 -7.48 -13.29 15.98
CA TYR A 30 -8.95 -13.18 15.98
C TYR A 30 -9.60 -13.38 14.59
N ASP A 31 -8.84 -13.24 13.49
CA ASP A 31 -9.34 -13.43 12.12
C ASP A 31 -8.71 -14.65 11.45
N LYS A 32 -9.55 -15.66 11.18
CA LYS A 32 -9.11 -16.90 10.52
C LYS A 32 -8.71 -16.72 9.06
N VAL A 33 -9.11 -15.62 8.41
CA VAL A 33 -8.66 -15.21 7.07
C VAL A 33 -8.46 -13.70 7.09
N HIS A 34 -7.22 -13.25 6.96
CA HIS A 34 -6.85 -11.85 7.00
C HIS A 34 -7.05 -11.18 5.64
N SER A 35 -7.65 -9.99 5.57
CA SER A 35 -7.98 -9.28 4.31
C SER A 35 -6.81 -9.21 3.32
N ARG A 36 -5.58 -9.03 3.82
CA ARG A 36 -4.33 -8.98 3.02
C ARG A 36 -4.10 -10.18 2.11
N CYS A 37 -4.65 -11.36 2.40
CA CYS A 37 -4.55 -12.49 1.48
C CYS A 37 -5.38 -12.33 0.19
N ILE A 38 -6.31 -11.37 0.16
CA ILE A 38 -7.09 -11.01 -1.02
C ILE A 38 -6.63 -9.66 -1.57
N GLU A 39 -6.48 -8.66 -0.69
CA GLU A 39 -6.18 -7.29 -1.10
C GLU A 39 -4.81 -7.14 -1.77
N TYR A 40 -3.75 -7.77 -1.24
CA TYR A 40 -2.42 -7.66 -1.85
C TYR A 40 -2.31 -8.38 -3.20
N PRO A 41 -2.77 -9.64 -3.37
CA PRO A 41 -2.78 -10.27 -4.69
C PRO A 41 -3.63 -9.49 -5.70
N PHE A 42 -4.76 -8.94 -5.26
CA PHE A 42 -5.59 -8.10 -6.12
C PHE A 42 -4.84 -6.84 -6.56
N ALA A 43 -4.26 -6.07 -5.64
CA ALA A 43 -3.47 -4.88 -5.98
C ALA A 43 -2.27 -5.24 -6.88
N ALA A 44 -1.56 -6.32 -6.57
CA ALA A 44 -0.45 -6.83 -7.38
C ALA A 44 -0.88 -7.20 -8.81
N SER A 45 -2.09 -7.74 -8.98
CA SER A 45 -2.63 -8.10 -10.30
C SER A 45 -2.82 -6.91 -11.25
N LYS A 46 -2.82 -5.68 -10.71
CA LYS A 46 -2.92 -4.44 -11.49
C LYS A 46 -1.58 -3.98 -12.05
N VAL A 47 -0.47 -4.51 -11.55
CA VAL A 47 0.87 -4.22 -12.09
C VAL A 47 1.06 -5.02 -13.37
N THR A 48 1.11 -4.33 -14.49
CA THR A 48 1.25 -4.95 -15.81
C THR A 48 2.70 -5.14 -16.25
N GLY A 49 3.63 -4.47 -15.56
CA GLY A 49 5.05 -4.41 -15.93
C GLY A 49 5.37 -3.33 -16.97
N GLN A 50 4.38 -2.51 -17.35
CA GLN A 50 4.56 -1.37 -18.25
C GLN A 50 4.78 -0.05 -17.48
N GLU A 51 4.48 -0.05 -16.19
CA GLU A 51 4.58 1.11 -15.32
C GLU A 51 6.05 1.51 -15.14
N ARG A 52 6.33 2.81 -15.25
CA ARG A 52 7.65 3.38 -14.98
C ARG A 52 7.75 3.82 -13.52
N ARG A 53 6.65 4.37 -12.98
CA ARG A 53 6.54 4.86 -11.60
C ARG A 53 5.28 4.37 -10.92
N ILE A 54 5.46 3.74 -9.77
CA ILE A 54 4.37 3.27 -8.91
C ILE A 54 4.45 3.98 -7.55
N LEU A 55 3.32 4.36 -6.98
CA LEU A 55 3.21 4.83 -5.59
C LEU A 55 2.34 3.87 -4.77
N ASP A 56 2.82 3.47 -3.60
CA ASP A 56 2.00 2.79 -2.57
C ASP A 56 1.72 3.74 -1.40
N ILE A 57 0.44 3.94 -1.08
CA ILE A 57 -0.05 4.84 -0.04
C ILE A 57 -0.43 4.03 1.21
N GLY A 58 0.03 4.49 2.38
CA GLY A 58 -0.20 3.83 3.66
C GLY A 58 0.77 2.67 3.92
N ILE A 59 1.98 2.76 3.38
CA ILE A 59 2.94 1.65 3.34
C ILE A 59 3.57 1.34 4.70
N SER A 60 3.58 2.27 5.67
CA SER A 60 4.44 2.16 6.86
C SER A 60 4.13 0.94 7.74
N LYS A 61 2.87 0.49 7.74
CA LYS A 61 2.37 -0.67 8.50
C LYS A 61 1.99 -1.85 7.61
N ALA A 62 2.33 -1.80 6.32
CA ALA A 62 2.08 -2.91 5.42
C ALA A 62 2.92 -4.13 5.81
N SER A 63 2.51 -5.33 5.36
CA SER A 63 3.29 -6.53 5.63
C SER A 63 4.67 -6.45 4.97
N GLU A 64 5.67 -7.03 5.64
CA GLU A 64 7.04 -7.10 5.09
C GLU A 64 7.06 -7.77 3.71
N ILE A 65 6.15 -8.72 3.43
CA ILE A 65 6.06 -9.39 2.14
C ILE A 65 5.59 -8.43 1.03
N TRP A 66 4.61 -7.58 1.31
CA TRP A 66 4.13 -6.57 0.38
C TRP A 66 5.24 -5.56 0.04
N ILE A 67 5.89 -5.03 1.08
CA ILE A 67 6.99 -4.07 0.93
C ILE A 67 8.15 -4.69 0.13
N ASN A 68 8.54 -5.93 0.44
CA ASN A 68 9.59 -6.64 -0.28
C ASN A 68 9.26 -6.92 -1.75
N TRP A 69 7.98 -7.20 -2.06
CA TRP A 69 7.54 -7.40 -3.43
C TRP A 69 7.62 -6.09 -4.23
N LEU A 70 7.07 -5.00 -3.67
CA LEU A 70 7.16 -3.65 -4.25
C LEU A 70 8.62 -3.23 -4.49
N ASP A 71 9.50 -3.40 -3.50
CA ASP A 71 10.92 -3.02 -3.55
C ASP A 71 11.71 -3.78 -4.66
N ARG A 72 11.20 -4.92 -5.12
CA ARG A 72 11.81 -5.76 -6.15
C ARG A 72 11.27 -5.51 -7.56
N LEU A 73 10.23 -4.68 -7.72
CA LEU A 73 9.69 -4.39 -9.04
C LEU A 73 10.75 -3.71 -9.94
N PRO A 74 10.76 -4.02 -11.25
CA PRO A 74 11.75 -3.49 -12.19
C PRO A 74 11.48 -2.03 -12.61
N CYS A 75 10.67 -1.28 -11.86
CA CYS A 75 10.32 0.12 -12.11
C CYS A 75 10.72 1.02 -10.91
N GLU A 76 10.49 2.33 -11.00
CA GLU A 76 10.65 3.24 -9.88
C GLU A 76 9.45 3.10 -8.93
N VAL A 77 9.69 2.74 -7.67
CA VAL A 77 8.63 2.55 -6.68
C VAL A 77 8.81 3.56 -5.56
N HIS A 78 7.71 4.22 -5.24
CA HIS A 78 7.57 5.16 -4.14
C HIS A 78 6.63 4.57 -3.10
N GLY A 79 6.88 4.91 -1.84
CA GLY A 79 5.96 4.65 -0.76
C GLY A 79 5.71 5.93 0.02
N THR A 80 4.47 6.16 0.45
CA THR A 80 4.13 7.30 1.31
C THR A 80 3.27 6.87 2.47
N ASP A 81 3.49 7.51 3.60
CA ASP A 81 2.69 7.36 4.80
C ASP A 81 2.89 8.58 5.71
N TYR A 82 1.95 8.77 6.63
CA TYR A 82 2.08 9.75 7.69
C TYR A 82 3.10 9.29 8.76
N ASP A 83 3.20 7.99 9.00
CA ASP A 83 4.15 7.38 9.93
C ASP A 83 5.51 7.12 9.29
N ASN A 84 6.54 6.85 10.10
CA ASN A 84 7.81 6.35 9.57
C ASN A 84 7.64 4.88 9.15
N LEU A 85 8.36 4.49 8.10
CA LEU A 85 8.43 3.09 7.66
C LEU A 85 8.99 2.21 8.79
N GLU A 86 8.30 1.11 9.10
CA GLU A 86 8.73 0.19 10.17
C GLU A 86 9.87 -0.74 9.72
N TYR A 87 10.01 -0.95 8.41
CA TYR A 87 10.96 -1.90 7.82
C TYR A 87 11.96 -1.20 6.89
N PRO A 88 13.23 -1.67 6.83
CA PRO A 88 14.19 -1.13 5.87
C PRO A 88 13.82 -1.54 4.43
N VAL A 89 13.96 -0.60 3.50
CA VAL A 89 13.81 -0.82 2.04
C VAL A 89 15.14 -0.61 1.34
N ARG A 90 15.34 -1.23 0.16
CA ARG A 90 16.59 -1.12 -0.60
C ARG A 90 16.54 -0.10 -1.72
N LYS A 91 15.49 -0.14 -2.53
CA LYS A 91 15.31 0.65 -3.75
C LYS A 91 14.12 1.60 -3.66
N LEU A 92 13.06 1.20 -2.97
CA LEU A 92 11.85 1.99 -2.79
C LEU A 92 12.16 3.35 -2.16
N LYS A 93 11.61 4.42 -2.73
CA LYS A 93 11.75 5.78 -2.22
C LYS A 93 10.61 6.09 -1.26
N PHE A 94 10.92 6.21 0.03
CA PHE A 94 9.92 6.53 1.04
C PHE A 94 9.79 8.04 1.24
N THR A 95 8.56 8.55 1.25
CA THR A 95 8.22 9.94 1.57
C THR A 95 7.27 9.96 2.75
N LYS A 96 7.66 10.62 3.84
CA LYS A 96 6.75 10.85 4.97
C LYS A 96 5.91 12.09 4.67
N ALA A 97 4.61 11.91 4.46
CA ALA A 97 3.71 13.00 4.09
C ALA A 97 2.26 12.70 4.47
N ASP A 98 1.47 13.76 4.61
CA ASP A 98 0.01 13.66 4.57
C ASP A 98 -0.43 13.44 3.12
N VAL A 99 -1.17 12.36 2.87
CA VAL A 99 -1.61 12.00 1.51
C VAL A 99 -2.53 13.04 0.88
N ARG A 100 -3.13 13.94 1.67
CA ARG A 100 -3.93 15.07 1.16
C ARG A 100 -3.08 16.16 0.50
N ASN A 101 -1.75 16.11 0.64
CA ASN A 101 -0.82 17.06 0.04
C ASN A 101 0.56 16.40 -0.15
N LEU A 102 0.74 15.77 -1.31
CA LEU A 102 1.94 15.02 -1.66
C LEU A 102 2.92 15.88 -2.47
N PRO A 103 4.24 15.76 -2.24
CA PRO A 103 5.26 16.56 -2.92
C PRO A 103 5.61 15.99 -4.30
N TYR A 104 4.59 15.69 -5.10
CA TYR A 104 4.73 15.18 -6.47
C TYR A 104 4.04 16.12 -7.45
N GLU A 105 4.61 16.22 -8.65
CA GLU A 105 4.00 16.96 -9.76
C GLU A 105 2.71 16.29 -10.23
N ASP A 106 1.88 17.02 -10.96
CA ASP A 106 0.70 16.46 -11.61
C ASP A 106 1.10 15.35 -12.59
N ASN A 107 0.29 14.30 -12.69
CA ASN A 107 0.50 13.16 -13.60
C ASN A 107 1.89 12.48 -13.43
N TYR A 108 2.43 12.42 -12.22
CA TYR A 108 3.77 11.88 -11.96
C TYR A 108 3.84 10.34 -11.98
N PHE A 109 2.79 9.66 -11.50
CA PHE A 109 2.76 8.20 -11.37
C PHE A 109 1.91 7.53 -12.45
N ASP A 110 2.35 6.37 -12.92
CA ASP A 110 1.58 5.55 -13.86
C ASP A 110 0.52 4.70 -13.15
N LEU A 111 0.79 4.32 -11.90
CA LEU A 111 -0.09 3.51 -11.06
C LEU A 111 0.05 3.91 -9.59
N ILE A 112 -1.07 3.92 -8.86
CA ILE A 112 -1.11 4.18 -7.43
C ILE A 112 -1.91 3.08 -6.74
N THR A 113 -1.35 2.49 -5.69
CA THR A 113 -2.02 1.55 -4.80
C THR A 113 -2.30 2.20 -3.44
N ALA A 114 -3.50 1.98 -2.91
CA ALA A 114 -3.91 2.45 -1.60
C ALA A 114 -4.77 1.37 -0.93
N VAL A 115 -4.13 0.48 -0.17
CA VAL A 115 -4.77 -0.77 0.27
C VAL A 115 -5.39 -0.62 1.66
N SER A 116 -6.70 -0.32 1.70
CA SER A 116 -7.51 -0.04 2.92
C SER A 116 -6.87 1.02 3.82
N VAL A 117 -6.88 2.25 3.30
CA VAL A 117 -6.24 3.44 3.88
C VAL A 117 -7.10 4.68 3.72
N ILE A 118 -7.72 4.87 2.54
CA ILE A 118 -8.38 6.14 2.18
C ILE A 118 -9.55 6.46 3.12
N GLU A 119 -10.32 5.43 3.50
CA GLU A 119 -11.45 5.50 4.42
C GLU A 119 -11.08 5.94 5.85
N HIS A 120 -9.78 5.97 6.18
CA HIS A 120 -9.28 6.36 7.49
C HIS A 120 -8.77 7.80 7.55
N ILE A 121 -8.77 8.52 6.42
CA ILE A 121 -8.21 9.86 6.32
C ILE A 121 -9.23 10.88 6.84
N GLY A 122 -8.77 11.81 7.67
CA GLY A 122 -9.61 12.86 8.27
C GLY A 122 -10.43 12.41 9.49
N LEU A 123 -10.38 11.13 9.87
CA LEU A 123 -11.10 10.64 11.06
C LEU A 123 -10.53 11.19 12.37
N ALA A 124 -11.38 11.28 13.40
CA ALA A 124 -10.99 11.72 14.75
C ALA A 124 -9.95 10.81 15.42
N ASN A 125 -9.94 9.52 15.05
CA ASN A 125 -9.02 8.51 15.55
C ASN A 125 -8.21 7.93 14.38
N PRO A 126 -7.24 8.68 13.83
CA PRO A 126 -6.44 8.19 12.71
C PRO A 126 -5.55 7.04 13.17
N GLN A 127 -5.36 6.04 12.31
CA GLN A 127 -4.53 4.86 12.57
C GLN A 127 -3.03 5.15 12.42
N VAL A 128 -2.55 6.24 13.02
CA VAL A 128 -1.14 6.68 12.96
C VAL A 128 -0.50 6.65 14.35
N ASN A 129 0.81 6.40 14.38
CA ASN A 129 1.65 6.36 15.57
C ASN A 129 2.36 7.71 15.83
N SER A 130 2.35 8.62 14.85
CA SER A 130 2.94 9.95 14.97
C SER A 130 2.37 10.77 16.14
N GLN A 131 3.25 11.49 16.84
CA GLN A 131 2.87 12.40 17.94
C GLN A 131 2.00 13.56 17.43
N ASN A 132 2.35 14.12 16.29
CA ASN A 132 1.52 15.08 15.57
C ASN A 132 0.56 14.27 14.72
N LYS A 133 -0.72 14.23 15.09
CA LYS A 133 -1.74 13.52 14.31
C LYS A 133 -2.19 14.38 13.12
N PRO A 134 -2.61 13.77 12.00
CA PRO A 134 -3.25 14.51 10.92
C PRO A 134 -4.50 15.23 11.45
N ALA A 135 -4.78 16.40 10.87
CA ALA A 135 -5.98 17.15 11.22
C ALA A 135 -7.26 16.36 10.88
N ILE A 136 -8.23 16.42 11.78
CA ILE A 136 -9.58 15.89 11.57
C ILE A 136 -10.25 16.71 10.47
N ASP A 137 -10.83 16.03 9.50
CA ASP A 137 -11.48 16.64 8.35
C ASP A 137 -12.58 15.72 7.82
N ILE A 138 -13.80 16.23 7.73
CA ILE A 138 -14.94 15.44 7.24
C ILE A 138 -14.80 15.07 5.76
N ASP A 139 -14.06 15.88 5.00
CA ASP A 139 -13.79 15.66 3.58
C ASP A 139 -12.37 15.11 3.36
N GLY A 140 -11.73 14.58 4.41
CA GLY A 140 -10.32 14.17 4.34
C GLY A 140 -10.06 13.05 3.32
N ASP A 141 -10.98 12.09 3.21
CA ASP A 141 -10.94 11.03 2.20
C ASP A 141 -11.14 11.58 0.79
N LEU A 142 -12.10 12.49 0.59
CA LEU A 142 -12.33 13.17 -0.68
C LEU A 142 -11.11 14.00 -1.13
N GLN A 143 -10.48 14.71 -0.20
CA GLN A 143 -9.25 15.46 -0.47
C GLN A 143 -8.10 14.53 -0.85
N ALA A 144 -7.98 13.36 -0.21
CA ALA A 144 -6.99 12.37 -0.59
C ALA A 144 -7.26 11.84 -1.99
N VAL A 145 -8.50 11.51 -2.34
CA VAL A 145 -8.85 11.09 -3.72
C VAL A 145 -8.54 12.19 -4.74
N ALA A 146 -8.85 13.45 -4.44
CA ALA A 146 -8.50 14.57 -5.30
C ALA A 146 -6.98 14.68 -5.52
N GLU A 147 -6.20 14.56 -4.45
CA GLU A 147 -4.75 14.63 -4.52
C GLU A 147 -4.15 13.44 -5.28
N ILE A 148 -4.65 12.23 -5.05
CA ILE A 148 -4.23 11.02 -5.77
C ILE A 148 -4.56 11.15 -7.27
N THR A 149 -5.74 11.68 -7.59
CA THR A 149 -6.14 11.93 -8.99
C THR A 149 -5.22 12.94 -9.67
N ARG A 150 -4.79 13.99 -8.94
CA ARG A 150 -3.86 14.99 -9.46
C ARG A 150 -2.52 14.38 -9.87
N ILE A 151 -1.96 13.51 -9.04
CA ILE A 151 -0.62 12.93 -9.27
C ILE A 151 -0.62 11.66 -10.12
N LEU A 152 -1.79 11.07 -10.39
CA LEU A 152 -1.93 9.93 -11.30
C LEU A 152 -1.96 10.41 -12.75
N GLN A 153 -1.12 9.82 -13.61
CA GLN A 153 -1.10 10.11 -15.02
C GLN A 153 -2.42 9.70 -15.69
N GLY A 154 -3.06 10.64 -16.39
CA GLY A 154 -4.17 10.34 -17.29
C GLY A 154 -5.52 10.90 -16.87
N GLY A 155 -5.66 11.50 -15.68
CA GLY A 155 -6.72 12.45 -15.27
C GLY A 155 -8.21 12.02 -15.36
N GLU A 156 -8.53 10.97 -16.11
CA GLU A 156 -9.80 10.28 -16.16
C GLU A 156 -9.56 8.89 -15.56
N THR A 157 -10.51 8.41 -14.76
CA THR A 157 -10.51 7.08 -14.13
C THR A 157 -10.62 5.96 -15.17
N GLY A 158 -9.57 5.80 -15.99
CA GLY A 158 -9.37 4.73 -16.93
C GLY A 158 -8.29 3.81 -16.38
N ASN A 159 -8.74 2.70 -15.78
CA ASN A 159 -7.97 1.62 -15.16
C ASN A 159 -7.69 1.80 -13.66
N ASP A 160 -8.66 1.30 -12.89
CA ASP A 160 -8.47 0.62 -11.60
C ASP A 160 -8.03 1.44 -10.37
N PHE A 161 -8.74 2.53 -10.09
CA PHE A 161 -8.94 2.94 -8.69
C PHE A 161 -9.77 1.88 -7.98
N THR A 162 -9.09 0.91 -7.36
CA THR A 162 -9.80 -0.17 -6.68
C THR A 162 -9.85 0.12 -5.19
N PHE A 163 -11.00 0.62 -4.76
CA PHE A 163 -11.41 0.63 -3.35
C PHE A 163 -12.07 -0.72 -3.05
N TRP A 164 -11.59 -1.47 -2.06
CA TRP A 164 -12.36 -2.55 -1.45
C TRP A 164 -12.51 -2.30 0.05
N TYR A 165 -13.75 -2.42 0.50
CA TYR A 165 -14.17 -2.59 1.90
C TYR A 165 -14.19 -4.09 2.26
#